data_AF-A0A7J4P3D1-F1
#
_entry.id   AF-A0A7J4P3D1-F1
#
_cell.length_a   1.000
_cell.length_b   1.000
_cell.length_c   1.000
_cell.angle_alpha   90.00
_cell.angle_beta   90.00
_cell.angle_gamma   90.00
#
_symmetry.space_group_name_H-M   'P 1'
#
loop_
_entity.id
_entity.type
_entity.pdbx_description
1 polymer ?
#
loop_
_entity_poly.entity_id
_entity_poly.type
_entity_poly.pdbx_seq_one_letter_code
_entity_poly.pdbx_strand_id
1 'polypeptide(L)' 'MEVCYHCGRQLYAVDKCPHCGLTFCEKHMHPDAHMCLAFAKQRERRGEAFFLGIELCVFAMVAGSIYFLTHVVGAA' A
#
# COMPACT_ATOMS: atom_id res chain seq x y z
N MET A 1 -16.47 2.03 -31.14
CA MET A 1 -16.43 3.32 -30.43
C MET A 1 -16.36 3.01 -28.96
N GLU A 2 -15.28 3.40 -28.29
CA GLU A 2 -15.10 3.11 -26.86
C GLU A 2 -15.26 4.40 -26.07
N VAL A 3 -15.79 4.30 -24.86
CA VAL A 3 -16.08 5.43 -23.98
C VAL A 3 -15.20 5.35 -22.74
N CYS A 4 -14.75 6.50 -22.24
CA CYS A 4 -14.06 6.55 -20.97
C CYS A 4 -15.01 6.16 -19.84
N TYR A 5 -14.69 5.13 -19.06
CA TYR A 5 -15.51 4.72 -17.91
C TYR A 5 -15.61 5.78 -16.81
N HIS A 6 -14.67 6.71 -16.75
CA HIS A 6 -14.68 7.77 -15.73
C HIS A 6 -15.47 9.01 -16.16
N CYS A 7 -15.38 9.45 -17.43
CA CYS A 7 -16.02 10.69 -17.90
C CYS A 7 -17.20 10.49 -18.84
N GLY A 8 -17.41 9.28 -19.37
CA GLY A 8 -18.38 9.01 -20.43
C GLY A 8 -18.03 9.62 -21.79
N ARG A 9 -16.84 10.22 -21.96
CA ARG A 9 -16.40 10.81 -23.24
C ARG A 9 -16.07 9.71 -24.25
N GLN A 10 -16.54 9.85 -25.49
CA GLN A 10 -16.12 8.98 -26.60
C GLN A 10 -14.66 9.21 -26.96
N LEU A 11 -13.95 8.10 -27.16
CA LEU A 11 -12.53 8.10 -27.48
C LEU A 11 -12.30 7.51 -28.87
N TYR A 12 -11.43 8.19 -29.62
CA TYR A 12 -10.93 7.72 -30.91
C TYR A 12 -9.75 6.77 -30.76
N ALA A 13 -8.88 7.02 -29.78
CA ALA A 13 -7.79 6.14 -29.37
C ALA A 13 -8.07 5.67 -27.94
N VAL A 14 -7.95 4.35 -27.72
CA VAL A 14 -8.32 3.73 -26.44
C VAL A 14 -7.11 3.11 -25.80
N ASP A 15 -6.66 3.72 -24.71
CA ASP A 15 -5.62 3.15 -23.87
C ASP A 15 -6.27 2.38 -22.72
N LYS A 16 -5.92 1.10 -22.64
CA LYS A 16 -6.39 0.19 -21.59
C LYS A 16 -5.41 0.22 -20.43
N CYS A 17 -5.90 0.44 -19.23
CA CYS A 17 -5.05 0.37 -18.05
C CYS A 17 -4.54 -1.07 -17.86
N PRO A 18 -3.21 -1.31 -17.72
CA PRO A 18 -2.66 -2.65 -17.56
C PRO A 18 -3.01 -3.29 -16.20
N HIS A 19 -3.50 -2.51 -15.24
CA HIS A 19 -3.82 -2.98 -13.89
C HIS A 19 -5.29 -3.36 -13.72
N CYS A 20 -6.22 -2.56 -14.24
CA CYS A 20 -7.67 -2.80 -14.10
C CYS A 20 -8.36 -3.22 -15.40
N GLY A 21 -7.71 -3.12 -16.56
CA GLY A 21 -8.26 -3.53 -17.86
C GLY A 21 -9.34 -2.62 -18.44
N LEU A 22 -9.67 -1.52 -17.75
CA LEU A 22 -10.66 -0.54 -18.17
C LEU A 22 -10.08 0.49 -19.15
N THR A 23 -10.96 1.08 -19.96
CA THR A 23 -10.63 2.08 -20.98
C THR A 23 -10.82 3.50 -20.48
N PHE A 24 -9.78 4.30 -20.65
CA PHE A 24 -9.76 5.68 -20.18
C PHE A 24 -9.25 6.64 -21.24
N CYS A 25 -9.57 7.92 -21.06
CA CYS A 25 -8.97 8.97 -21.87
C CYS A 25 -7.57 9.29 -21.36
N GLU A 26 -6.77 9.95 -22.20
CA GLU A 26 -5.42 10.47 -21.89
C GLU A 26 -5.31 11.19 -20.53
N LYS A 27 -6.38 11.85 -20.05
CA LYS A 27 -6.40 12.50 -18.73
C LYS A 27 -6.68 11.54 -17.56
N HIS A 28 -7.43 10.47 -17.78
CA HIS A 28 -7.82 9.50 -16.75
C HIS A 28 -7.05 8.18 -16.87
N MET A 29 -6.05 8.10 -17.74
CA MET A 29 -5.18 6.93 -17.88
C MET A 29 -4.37 6.67 -16.61
N HIS A 30 -4.01 7.72 -15.87
CA HIS A 30 -3.19 7.61 -14.67
C HIS A 30 -3.95 6.88 -13.54
N PRO A 31 -3.33 5.91 -12.83
CA PRO A 31 -4.01 5.12 -11.82
C PRO A 31 -4.58 5.93 -10.65
N ASP A 32 -3.94 7.05 -10.27
CA ASP A 32 -4.49 7.98 -9.28
C ASP A 32 -5.71 8.74 -9.80
N ALA A 33 -5.79 9.03 -11.11
CA ALA A 33 -6.87 9.81 -11.71
C ALA A 33 -8.17 9.00 -11.87
N HIS A 34 -8.10 7.68 -11.96
CA HIS A 34 -9.28 6.80 -12.00
C HIS A 34 -9.41 5.89 -10.77
N MET A 35 -8.67 6.19 -9.69
CA MET A 35 -8.66 5.42 -8.44
C MET A 35 -8.56 3.90 -8.69
N CYS A 36 -7.48 3.49 -9.36
CA CYS A 36 -7.28 2.10 -9.76
C CYS A 36 -7.24 1.14 -8.56
N LEU A 37 -8.29 0.34 -8.37
CA LEU A 37 -8.42 -0.63 -7.27
C LEU A 37 -7.25 -1.63 -7.22
N ALA A 38 -6.80 -2.10 -8.38
CA ALA A 38 -5.67 -3.03 -8.47
C ALA A 38 -4.35 -2.41 -8.00
N PHE A 39 -4.14 -1.12 -8.29
CA PHE A 39 -2.96 -0.38 -7.86
C PHE A 39 -3.01 -0.04 -6.36
N ALA A 40 -4.18 0.33 -5.84
CA ALA A 40 -4.39 0.58 -4.42
C ALA A 40 -4.06 -0.66 -3.57
N LYS A 41 -4.56 -1.84 -3.98
CA LYS A 41 -4.28 -3.11 -3.29
C LYS A 41 -2.79 -3.50 -3.29
N GLN A 42 -2.03 -3.09 -4.29
CA GLN A 42 -0.57 -3.29 -4.30
C GLN A 42 0.16 -2.35 -3.34
N ARG A 43 -0.31 -1.09 -3.20
CA ARG A 43 0.26 -0.13 -2.24
C ARG A 43 0.04 -0.57 -0.79
N GLU A 44 -1.16 -1.05 -0.47
CA GLU A 44 -1.50 -1.50 0.89
C GLU A 44 -0.55 -2.59 1.40
N ARG A 45 -0.33 -3.65 0.59
CA ARG A 45 0.61 -4.73 0.92
C ARG A 45 2.05 -4.27 1.15
N ARG A 46 2.45 -3.12 0.59
CA ARG A 46 3.79 -2.56 0.80
C ARG A 46 3.91 -1.82 2.13
N GLY A 47 2.80 -1.32 2.68
CA GLY A 47 2.75 -0.64 3.98
C GLY A 47 2.72 -1.59 5.17
N GLU A 48 2.13 -2.78 5.02
CA GLU A 48 1.99 -3.76 6.11
C GLU A 48 3.32 -4.37 6.55
N ALA A 49 4.32 -4.42 5.67
CA ALA A 49 5.67 -4.87 6.01
C ALA A 49 6.42 -3.88 6.93
N PHE A 50 6.02 -2.61 6.97
CA PHE A 50 6.66 -1.61 7.81
C PHE A 50 6.24 -1.72 9.26
N PHE A 51 4.94 -1.96 9.52
CA PHE A 51 4.39 -2.01 10.88
C PHE A 51 4.88 -3.22 11.69
N LEU A 52 5.07 -4.38 11.05
CA LEU A 52 5.58 -5.58 11.72
C LEU A 52 7.02 -5.39 12.24
N GLY A 53 7.83 -4.57 11.54
CA GLY A 53 9.20 -4.27 11.95
C GLY A 53 9.30 -3.39 13.19
N ILE A 54 8.36 -2.46 13.37
CA ILE A 54 8.35 -1.53 14.51
C ILE A 54 7.94 -2.25 15.79
N GLU A 55 6.89 -3.08 15.72
CA GLU A 55 6.38 -3.85 16.85
C GLU A 55 7.46 -4.83 17.40
N LEU A 56 8.18 -5.54 16.52
CA LEU A 56 9.26 -6.44 16.92
C LEU A 56 10.42 -5.72 17.62
N CYS A 57 10.77 -4.51 17.17
CA CYS A 57 11.82 -3.69 17.79
C CYS A 57 11.42 -3.22 19.20
N VAL A 58 10.18 -2.76 19.38
CA VAL A 58 9.67 -2.32 20.69
C VAL A 58 9.61 -3.50 21.66
N PHE A 59 9.12 -4.66 21.23
CA PHE A 59 9.12 -5.87 22.05
C PHE A 59 10.53 -6.32 22.46
N ALA A 60 11.50 -6.28 21.55
CA ALA A 60 12.89 -6.63 21.87
C ALA A 60 13.51 -5.68 22.91
N MET A 61 13.25 -4.36 22.80
CA MET A 61 13.76 -3.37 23.76
C MET A 61 13.14 -3.53 25.16
N VAL A 62 11.83 -3.78 25.24
CA VAL A 62 11.13 -3.98 26.52
C VAL A 62 11.55 -5.30 27.16
N ALA A 63 11.61 -6.40 26.40
CA ALA A 63 12.04 -7.69 26.91
C ALA A 63 13.49 -7.67 27.42
N GLY A 64 14.40 -7.00 26.71
CA GLY A 64 15.78 -6.82 27.16
C GLY A 64 15.90 -6.00 28.44
N SER A 65 15.09 -4.95 28.59
CA SER A 65 15.07 -4.10 29.78
C SER A 65 14.53 -4.85 31.01
N ILE A 66 13.47 -5.64 30.84
CA ILE A 66 12.89 -6.46 31.91
C ILE A 66 13.87 -7.56 32.33
N TYR A 67 14.49 -8.26 31.38
CA TYR A 67 15.49 -9.29 31.66
C TYR A 67 16.69 -8.73 32.43
N PHE A 68 17.16 -7.53 32.07
CA PHE A 68 18.25 -6.87 32.78
C PHE A 68 17.88 -6.53 34.23
N LEU A 69 16.68 -6.00 34.47
CA LEU A 69 16.21 -5.67 35.82
C LEU A 69 16.03 -6.91 36.70
N THR A 70 15.46 -7.99 36.16
CA THR A 70 15.17 -9.20 36.95
C THR A 70 16.42 -10.04 37.24
N HIS A 71 17.37 -10.14 36.31
CA HIS A 71 18.54 -10.99 36.48
C HIS A 71 19.80 -10.28 37.01
N VAL A 72 19.97 -8.97 36.78
CA VAL A 72 21.18 -8.25 37.20
C VAL A 72 20.97 -7.49 38.51
N VAL A 73 19.82 -6.82 38.67
CA VAL A 73 19.54 -6.00 39.87
C VAL A 73 18.92 -6.83 41.00
N GLY A 74 18.15 -7.87 40.67
CA GLY A 74 17.54 -8.77 41.66
C GLY A 74 18.48 -9.80 42.30
N ALA A 75 19.74 -9.86 41.86
CA ALA A 75 20.75 -10.81 42.36
C ALA A 75 21.82 -10.16 43.27
N ALA A 76 21.63 -8.89 43.66
CA ALA A 76 22.52 -8.13 44.53
C ALA A 76 21.97 -8.01 45.96
#